data_AF-B0DL43-F1
#
_entry.id   AF-B0DL43-F1
#
_cell.length_a   1.000
_cell.length_b   1.000
_cell.length_c   1.000
_cell.angle_alpha   90.00
_cell.angle_beta   90.00
_cell.angle_gamma   90.00
#
_symmetry.space_group_name_H-M   'P 1'
#
loop_
_entity.id
_entity.type
_entity.pdbx_description
1 polymer ?
#
loop_
_entity_poly.entity_id
_entity_poly.type
_entity_poly.pdbx_seq_one_letter_code
_entity_poly.pdbx_strand_id
1 'polypeptide(L)'
;MANSISYLTSRSNFLQVSAEVPITKQRNPDKYDPPDVFEANKKELVADLMVKAKQIEYLINSLPEPEPEEEQAIRFQQLEEEMALANEEYILAVGRAKNLHSQVAEVLQAMLVDNEANLLQDGPSLSASISTTPPKS
;
A
#
# COMPACT_ATOMS: atom_id res chain seq x y z
N MET A 1 10.02 18.12 -23.51
CA MET A 1 10.13 18.83 -24.80
C MET A 1 11.44 19.62 -24.96
N ALA A 2 11.87 20.44 -23.99
CA ALA A 2 13.11 21.23 -24.09
C ALA A 2 14.37 20.39 -24.40
N ASN A 3 14.47 19.20 -23.82
CA ASN A 3 15.60 18.29 -24.04
C ASN A 3 15.67 17.77 -25.48
N SER A 4 14.53 17.46 -26.10
CA SER A 4 14.45 17.00 -27.49
C SER A 4 14.89 18.10 -28.45
N ILE A 5 14.50 19.35 -28.18
CA ILE A 5 14.92 20.52 -28.97
C ILE A 5 16.42 20.79 -28.81
N SER A 6 16.93 20.71 -27.58
CA SER A 6 18.35 20.84 -27.27
C SER A 6 19.19 19.77 -27.98
N TYR A 7 18.69 18.53 -28.03
CA TYR A 7 19.35 17.44 -28.74
C TYR A 7 19.41 17.72 -30.26
N LEU A 8 18.30 18.11 -30.89
CA LEU A 8 18.24 18.40 -32.33
C LEU A 8 19.14 19.58 -32.75
N THR A 9 19.28 20.60 -31.90
CA THR A 9 20.14 21.77 -32.17
C THR A 9 21.62 21.54 -31.82
N SER A 10 21.92 20.73 -30.80
CA SER A 10 23.30 20.46 -30.38
C SER A 10 23.99 19.37 -31.19
N ARG A 11 23.25 18.39 -31.74
CA ARG A 11 23.79 17.22 -32.44
C ARG A 11 23.66 17.25 -33.97
N SER A 12 23.05 18.30 -34.53
CA SER A 12 22.96 18.49 -35.99
C SER A 12 24.24 19.08 -36.59
N ASN A 13 24.51 18.72 -37.86
CA ASN A 13 25.61 19.22 -38.68
C ASN A 13 25.08 20.07 -39.87
N PHE A 14 25.93 20.88 -40.47
CA PHE A 14 25.58 21.71 -41.62
C PHE A 14 25.53 20.88 -42.91
N LEU A 15 24.43 21.00 -43.66
CA LEU A 15 24.29 20.39 -44.98
C LEU A 15 24.61 21.40 -46.08
N GLN A 16 25.33 20.98 -47.11
CA GLN A 16 25.61 21.82 -48.28
C GLN A 16 24.37 21.81 -49.18
N VAL A 17 23.72 22.97 -49.30
CA VAL A 17 22.49 23.13 -50.10
C VAL A 17 22.79 23.59 -51.54
N SER A 18 23.93 24.26 -51.76
CA SER A 18 24.38 24.71 -53.09
C SER A 18 25.86 24.37 -53.32
N ALA A 19 26.20 23.94 -54.53
CA ALA A 19 27.57 23.62 -54.93
C ALA A 19 28.49 24.85 -55.03
N GLU A 20 27.91 26.05 -55.20
CA GLU A 20 28.66 27.31 -55.33
C GLU A 20 29.11 27.91 -53.99
N VAL A 21 28.50 27.49 -52.88
CA VAL A 21 28.80 28.01 -51.54
C VAL A 21 29.47 26.90 -50.71
N PRO A 22 30.80 26.94 -50.54
CA PRO A 22 31.51 25.94 -49.75
C PRO A 22 31.21 26.09 -48.25
N ILE A 23 31.10 24.96 -47.55
CA ILE A 23 30.92 24.93 -46.09
C ILE A 23 32.21 25.42 -45.43
N THR A 24 32.18 26.59 -44.79
CA THR A 24 33.34 27.20 -44.13
C THR A 24 33.52 26.78 -42.67
N LYS A 25 32.53 26.09 -42.07
CA LYS A 25 32.55 25.61 -40.69
C LYS A 25 31.94 24.21 -40.61
N GLN A 26 32.76 23.24 -40.23
CA GLN A 26 32.28 21.91 -39.83
C GLN A 26 32.35 21.81 -38.30
N ARG A 27 31.30 21.25 -37.70
CA ARG A 27 31.29 21.00 -36.26
C ARG A 27 32.29 19.87 -35.95
N ASN A 28 32.89 19.89 -34.76
CA ASN A 28 33.81 18.82 -34.33
C ASN A 28 33.08 17.45 -34.46
N PRO A 29 33.69 16.42 -35.08
CA PRO A 29 33.11 15.08 -35.23
C PRO A 29 32.58 14.45 -33.93
N ASP A 30 33.13 14.82 -32.77
CA ASP A 30 32.63 14.30 -31.47
C ASP A 30 31.32 14.96 -31.01
N LYS A 31 30.91 16.04 -31.67
CA LYS A 31 29.78 16.90 -31.27
C LYS A 31 28.55 16.76 -32.17
N TYR A 32 28.62 16.04 -33.28
CA TYR A 32 27.45 15.77 -34.12
C TYR A 32 27.31 14.27 -34.38
N ASP A 33 26.08 13.82 -34.54
CA ASP A 33 25.82 12.39 -34.77
C ASP A 33 25.84 12.10 -36.29
N PRO A 34 26.30 10.91 -36.72
CA PRO A 34 26.24 10.53 -38.12
C PRO A 34 24.77 10.48 -38.59
N PRO A 35 24.50 10.74 -39.90
CA PRO A 35 23.14 10.89 -40.41
C PRO A 35 22.20 9.71 -40.06
N ASP A 36 22.71 8.49 -40.10
CA ASP A 36 21.92 7.28 -39.80
C ASP A 36 21.48 7.22 -38.33
N VAL A 37 22.38 7.58 -37.40
CA VAL A 37 22.09 7.61 -35.96
C VAL A 37 21.18 8.79 -35.62
N PHE A 38 21.40 9.95 -36.25
CA PHE A 38 20.58 11.13 -36.05
C PHE A 38 19.13 10.91 -36.52
N GLU A 39 18.93 10.26 -37.68
CA GLU A 39 17.60 9.90 -38.17
C GLU A 39 16.91 8.84 -37.30
N ALA A 40 17.65 7.85 -36.79
CA ALA A 40 17.12 6.86 -35.84
C ALA A 40 16.65 7.53 -34.54
N ASN A 41 17.49 8.39 -33.95
CA ASN A 41 17.17 9.09 -32.71
C ASN A 41 16.01 10.08 -32.89
N LYS A 42 15.91 10.73 -34.06
CA LYS A 42 14.74 11.56 -34.39
C LYS A 42 13.45 10.75 -34.40
N LYS A 43 13.46 9.55 -35.00
CA LYS A 43 12.27 8.67 -35.01
C LYS A 43 11.90 8.20 -33.61
N GLU A 44 12.88 7.86 -32.78
CA GLU A 44 12.67 7.50 -31.37
C GLU A 44 12.03 8.66 -30.58
N LEU A 45 12.56 9.87 -30.71
CA LEU A 45 12.02 11.06 -30.05
C LEU A 45 10.57 11.35 -30.44
N VAL A 46 10.22 11.16 -31.72
CA VAL A 46 8.85 11.31 -32.20
C VAL A 46 7.96 10.20 -31.64
N ALA A 47 8.44 8.95 -31.60
CA ALA A 47 7.70 7.83 -31.04
C ALA A 47 7.42 8.03 -29.55
N ASP A 48 8.41 8.46 -28.75
CA ASP A 48 8.23 8.78 -27.34
C ASP A 48 7.22 9.92 -27.15
N LEU A 49 7.32 11.00 -27.95
CA LEU A 49 6.36 12.10 -27.87
C LEU A 49 4.92 11.63 -28.15
N MET A 50 4.73 10.78 -29.14
CA MET A 50 3.42 10.23 -29.49
C MET A 50 2.87 9.32 -28.38
N VAL A 51 3.73 8.48 -27.79
CA VAL A 51 3.34 7.63 -26.66
C VAL A 51 2.97 8.49 -25.45
N LYS A 52 3.76 9.52 -25.13
CA LYS A 52 3.48 10.45 -24.03
C LYS A 52 2.20 11.24 -24.26
N ALA A 53 1.93 11.69 -25.49
CA ALA A 53 0.68 12.36 -25.82
C ALA A 53 -0.53 11.45 -25.58
N LYS A 54 -0.47 10.19 -26.03
CA LYS A 54 -1.52 9.19 -25.76
C LYS A 54 -1.67 8.86 -24.29
N GLN A 55 -0.56 8.79 -23.54
CA GLN A 55 -0.60 8.59 -22.09
C GLN A 55 -1.31 9.74 -21.39
N ILE A 56 -1.03 10.99 -21.79
CA ILE A 56 -1.70 12.16 -21.25
C ILE A 56 -3.19 12.13 -21.59
N GLU A 57 -3.55 11.83 -22.84
CA GLU A 57 -4.95 11.70 -23.26
C GLU A 57 -5.69 10.62 -22.44
N TYR A 58 -5.07 9.45 -22.28
CA TYR A 58 -5.60 8.39 -21.43
C TYR A 58 -5.78 8.85 -19.99
N LEU A 59 -4.80 9.55 -19.42
CA LEU A 59 -4.88 10.06 -18.04
C LEU A 59 -5.98 11.09 -17.90
N ILE A 60 -6.13 12.02 -18.85
CA ILE A 60 -7.22 13.01 -18.86
C ILE A 60 -8.57 12.30 -18.89
N ASN A 61 -8.74 11.30 -19.75
CA ASN A 61 -9.98 10.52 -19.84
C ASN A 61 -10.23 9.63 -18.62
N SER A 62 -9.18 9.30 -17.87
CA SER A 62 -9.26 8.51 -16.63
C SER A 62 -9.52 9.38 -15.40
N LEU A 63 -9.44 10.72 -15.52
CA LEU A 63 -9.78 11.60 -14.42
C LEU A 63 -11.29 11.48 -14.14
N PRO A 64 -11.69 11.41 -12.84
CA PRO A 64 -13.09 11.49 -12.49
C PRO A 64 -13.67 12.83 -12.98
N GLU A 65 -14.93 12.81 -13.40
CA GLU A 65 -15.61 14.03 -13.82
C GLU A 65 -15.60 15.05 -12.69
N PRO A 66 -15.32 16.34 -12.98
CA PRO A 66 -15.31 17.37 -11.97
C PRO A 66 -16.74 17.61 -11.47
N GLU A 67 -17.03 17.11 -10.27
CA GLU A 67 -18.27 17.39 -9.54
C GLU A 67 -18.33 18.90 -9.15
N PRO A 68 -19.51 19.55 -9.16
CA PRO A 68 -19.70 20.89 -8.60
C PRO A 68 -19.27 20.96 -7.13
N GLU A 69 -18.69 22.08 -6.70
CA GLU A 69 -18.18 22.25 -5.32
C GLU A 69 -19.26 22.00 -4.25
N GLU A 70 -20.51 22.39 -4.52
CA GLU A 70 -21.64 22.16 -3.61
C GLU A 70 -21.96 20.67 -3.43
N GLU A 71 -21.96 19.91 -4.53
CA GLU A 71 -22.21 18.47 -4.50
C GLU A 71 -21.06 17.72 -3.83
N GLN A 72 -19.81 18.15 -4.07
CA GLN A 72 -18.62 17.63 -3.39
C GLN A 72 -18.69 17.87 -1.88
N ALA A 73 -19.10 19.07 -1.46
CA ALA A 73 -19.23 19.40 -0.04
C ALA A 73 -20.29 18.54 0.65
N ILE A 74 -21.44 18.34 0.02
CA ILE A 74 -22.51 17.46 0.52
C ILE A 74 -22.00 16.02 0.64
N ARG A 75 -21.31 15.52 -0.39
CA ARG A 75 -20.74 14.16 -0.38
C ARG A 75 -19.71 13.98 0.73
N PHE A 76 -18.85 14.97 0.97
CA PHE A 76 -17.89 14.91 2.06
C PHE A 76 -18.57 14.89 3.43
N GLN A 77 -19.61 15.70 3.62
CA GLN A 77 -20.37 15.69 4.86
C GLN A 77 -21.07 14.35 5.09
N GLN A 78 -21.70 13.77 4.07
CA GLN A 78 -22.30 12.44 4.15
C GLN A 78 -21.27 11.36 4.51
N LEU A 79 -20.10 11.39 3.87
CA LEU A 79 -19.03 10.43 4.15
C LEU A 79 -18.48 10.59 5.58
N GLU A 80 -18.40 11.81 6.09
CA GLU A 80 -17.99 12.06 7.47
C GLU A 80 -19.01 11.51 8.48
N GLU A 81 -20.31 11.70 8.21
CA GLU A 81 -21.39 11.12 9.01
C GLU A 81 -21.36 9.59 8.99
N GLU A 82 -21.19 8.98 7.81
CA GLU A 82 -21.04 7.52 7.67
C GLU A 82 -19.81 6.99 8.42
N MET A 83 -18.68 7.67 8.34
CA MET A 83 -17.46 7.31 9.06
C MET A 83 -17.64 7.40 10.58
N ALA A 84 -18.34 8.43 11.07
CA ALA A 84 -18.62 8.59 12.49
C ALA A 84 -19.51 7.44 13.01
N LEU A 85 -20.57 7.11 12.28
CA LEU A 85 -21.46 6.00 12.61
C LEU A 85 -20.72 4.65 12.59
N ALA A 86 -19.96 4.37 11.53
CA ALA A 86 -19.19 3.13 11.43
C ALA A 86 -18.16 2.99 12.57
N ASN A 87 -17.53 4.09 12.98
CA ASN A 87 -16.60 4.09 14.09
C ASN A 87 -17.30 3.86 15.45
N GLU A 88 -18.49 4.44 15.67
CA GLU A 88 -19.28 4.16 16.87
C GLU A 88 -19.67 2.68 16.96
N GLU A 89 -20.17 2.11 15.87
CA GLU A 89 -20.51 0.69 15.80
C GLU A 89 -19.28 -0.19 16.05
N TYR A 90 -18.13 0.16 15.48
CA TYR A 90 -16.87 -0.52 15.72
C TYR A 90 -16.48 -0.50 17.21
N ILE A 91 -16.54 0.67 17.87
CA ILE A 91 -16.22 0.79 19.30
C ILE A 91 -17.15 -0.07 20.13
N LEU A 92 -18.46 -0.08 19.84
CA LEU A 92 -19.44 -0.90 20.53
C LEU A 92 -19.17 -2.40 20.35
N ALA A 93 -18.87 -2.84 19.12
CA ALA A 93 -18.55 -4.23 18.81
C ALA A 93 -17.29 -4.69 19.53
N VAL A 94 -16.22 -3.88 19.51
CA VAL A 94 -14.97 -4.16 20.23
C VAL A 94 -15.19 -4.19 21.73
N GLY A 95 -16.00 -3.27 22.28
CA GLY A 95 -16.36 -3.27 23.70
C GLY A 95 -17.07 -4.55 24.12
N ARG A 96 -18.06 -5.01 23.34
CA ARG A 96 -18.75 -6.29 23.57
C ARG A 96 -17.80 -7.46 23.49
N ALA A 97 -16.92 -7.50 22.50
CA ALA A 97 -15.93 -8.57 22.34
C ALA A 97 -14.95 -8.62 23.52
N LYS A 98 -14.46 -7.47 24.00
CA LYS A 98 -13.59 -7.38 25.18
C LYS A 98 -14.29 -7.86 26.46
N ASN A 99 -15.55 -7.46 26.66
CA ASN A 99 -16.34 -7.91 27.82
C ASN A 99 -16.54 -9.43 27.80
N LEU A 100 -16.94 -9.98 26.65
CA LEU A 100 -17.10 -11.43 26.50
C LEU A 100 -15.78 -12.16 26.72
N HIS A 101 -14.68 -11.66 26.16
CA HIS A 101 -13.35 -12.21 26.38
C HIS A 101 -12.97 -12.22 27.87
N SER A 102 -13.26 -11.14 28.60
CA SER A 102 -13.02 -11.07 30.04
C SER A 102 -13.85 -12.10 30.81
N GLN A 103 -15.13 -12.27 30.48
CA GLN A 103 -16.00 -13.26 31.12
C GLN A 103 -15.52 -14.69 30.86
N VAL A 104 -15.11 -15.01 29.63
CA VAL A 104 -14.56 -16.33 29.29
C VAL A 104 -13.25 -16.57 30.03
N ALA A 105 -12.37 -15.57 30.10
CA ALA A 105 -11.12 -15.68 30.83
C ALA A 105 -11.34 -15.92 32.34
N GLU A 106 -12.29 -15.23 32.95
CA GLU A 106 -12.66 -15.41 34.36
C GLU A 106 -13.21 -16.82 34.63
N VAL A 107 -14.11 -17.31 33.78
CA VAL A 107 -14.65 -18.68 33.91
C VAL A 107 -13.55 -19.73 33.78
N LEU A 108 -12.66 -19.58 32.80
CA LEU A 108 -11.52 -20.50 32.65
C LEU A 108 -10.58 -20.45 33.85
N GLN A 109 -10.34 -19.26 34.41
CA GLN A 109 -9.51 -19.11 35.60
C GLN A 109 -10.16 -19.73 36.84
N ALA A 110 -11.46 -19.53 37.04
CA ALA A 110 -12.22 -20.16 38.12
C ALA A 110 -12.18 -21.69 37.99
N MET A 111 -12.42 -22.24 36.79
CA MET A 111 -12.30 -23.67 36.55
C MET A 111 -10.89 -24.22 36.85
N LEU A 112 -9.83 -23.48 36.53
CA LEU A 112 -8.45 -23.89 36.85
C LEU A 112 -8.20 -23.90 38.36
N VAL A 113 -8.63 -22.87 39.09
CA VAL A 113 -8.46 -22.76 40.55
C VAL A 113 -9.29 -23.83 41.27
N ASP A 114 -10.52 -24.06 40.84
CA ASP A 114 -11.39 -25.11 41.39
C ASP A 114 -10.77 -26.50 41.18
N ASN A 115 -10.16 -26.74 40.02
CA ASN A 115 -9.49 -28.02 39.73
C ASN A 115 -8.21 -28.20 40.56
N GLU A 116 -7.43 -27.14 40.79
CA GLU A 116 -6.28 -27.16 41.72
C GLU A 116 -6.72 -27.42 43.17
N ALA A 117 -7.80 -26.78 43.63
CA ALA A 117 -8.35 -26.99 44.95
C ALA A 117 -8.89 -28.42 45.14
N ASN A 118 -9.52 -28.99 44.10
CA ASN A 118 -10.00 -30.37 44.12
C ASN A 118 -8.84 -31.39 44.11
N LEU A 119 -7.75 -31.12 43.36
CA LEU A 119 -6.53 -31.94 43.40
C LEU A 119 -5.86 -31.97 44.78
N LEU A 120 -5.98 -30.88 45.55
CA LEU A 120 -5.45 -30.79 46.91
C LEU A 120 -6.37 -31.45 47.96
N GLN A 121 -7.65 -31.67 47.64
CA GLN A 121 -8.63 -32.32 48.53
C GLN A 121 -8.64 -33.85 48.41
N ASP A 122 -8.30 -34.40 47.23
CA ASP A 122 -8.20 -35.86 46.99
C ASP A 122 -6.81 -36.46 47.31
N GLY A 123 -5.92 -35.71 47.96
CA GLY A 123 -4.71 -36.26 48.57
C GLY A 123 -5.08 -37.27 49.68
N PRO A 124 -4.42 -38.44 49.78
CA PRO A 124 -4.93 -39.58 50.52
C PRO A 124 -5.09 -39.23 52.00
N SER A 125 -6.33 -39.27 52.49
CA SER A 125 -6.64 -39.24 53.90
C SER A 125 -6.08 -40.51 54.56
N LEU A 126 -4.90 -40.39 55.19
CA LEU A 126 -4.39 -41.38 56.14
C LEU A 126 -5.29 -41.38 57.38
N SER A 127 -6.45 -42.01 57.24
CA SER A 127 -7.33 -42.39 58.34
C SER A 127 -6.71 -43.58 59.07
N ALA A 128 -5.74 -43.30 59.95
CA ALA A 128 -5.27 -44.27 60.93
C ALA A 128 -6.29 -44.35 62.08
N SER A 129 -7.36 -45.10 61.88
CA SER A 129 -8.11 -45.69 62.99
C SER A 129 -8.74 -47.00 62.53
N ILE A 130 -8.41 -48.09 63.25
CA ILE A 130 -9.30 -49.01 63.97
C ILE A 130 -8.60 -50.38 64.12
N SER A 131 -8.78 -50.97 65.30
CA SER A 131 -8.81 -52.42 65.56
C SER A 131 -7.53 -53.11 66.04
N THR A 132 -7.41 -53.27 67.37
CA THR A 132 -7.02 -54.58 67.93
C THR A 132 -7.97 -54.93 69.06
N THR A 133 -8.78 -55.95 68.79
CA THR A 133 -9.74 -56.66 69.64
C THR A 133 -9.06 -57.42 70.82
N PRO A 134 -9.79 -57.72 71.92
CA PRO A 134 -9.41 -58.71 72.95
C PRO A 134 -9.75 -60.15 72.45
N PRO A 135 -9.67 -61.31 73.18
CA PRO A 135 -9.57 -61.58 74.64
C PRO A 135 -8.80 -62.89 75.09
N LYS A 136 -8.93 -63.22 76.41
CA LYS A 136 -8.74 -64.53 77.13
C LYS A 136 -7.29 -65.03 77.32
N SER A 137 -6.85 -65.57 78.47
CA SER A 137 -7.47 -66.11 79.70
C SER A 137 -6.56 -65.86 80.90
#